data_AF-A0A3D2VXD5-F1
#
_entry.id   AF-A0A3D2VXD5-F1
#
_cell.length_a   1.000
_cell.length_b   1.000
_cell.length_c   1.000
_cell.angle_alpha   90.00
_cell.angle_beta   90.00
_cell.angle_gamma   90.00
#
_symmetry.space_group_name_H-M   'P 1'
#
loop_
_entity.id
_entity.type
_entity.pdbx_description
1 polymer ?
#
loop_
_entity_poly.entity_id
_entity_poly.type
_entity_poly.pdbx_seq_one_letter_code
_entity_poly.pdbx_strand_id
1 'polypeptide(L)'
;MKLKDYLPLKAVVEDLGVSRWTLWRASRSGIVGFPNPTKVGRQIYWRKSEMDALEAALMRFDGRCAFDRRRQHERKIKALKKSRAADAPRKRPPRAVQRDLFS
;
A
#
# COMPACT_ATOMS: atom_id res chain seq x y z
N MET A 1 17.35 10.62 15.31
CA MET A 1 16.70 11.27 14.14
C MET A 1 16.58 12.76 14.47
N LYS A 2 17.23 13.66 13.73
CA LYS A 2 17.06 15.11 13.96
C LYS A 2 15.70 15.51 13.36
N LEU A 3 14.70 15.74 14.20
CA LEU A 3 13.34 16.11 13.78
C LEU A 3 13.27 17.47 13.07
N LYS A 4 14.34 18.28 13.09
CA LYS A 4 14.39 19.62 12.47
C LYS A 4 14.12 19.60 10.96
N ASP A 5 14.51 18.54 10.26
CA ASP A 5 14.41 18.46 8.80
C ASP A 5 13.15 17.72 8.33
N TYR A 6 12.31 17.28 9.26
CA TYR A 6 11.12 16.48 8.97
C TYR A 6 9.85 17.24 9.30
N LEU A 7 8.93 17.25 8.35
CA LEU A 7 7.60 17.83 8.49
C LEU A 7 6.60 16.72 8.82
N PRO A 8 5.75 16.90 9.85
CA PRO A 8 4.67 15.97 10.12
C PRO A 8 3.61 16.04 9.02
N LEU A 9 2.87 14.95 8.82
CA LEU A 9 1.79 14.84 7.83
C LEU A 9 0.84 16.05 7.80
N LYS A 10 0.51 16.61 8.97
CA LYS A 10 -0.39 17.77 9.05
C LYS A 10 0.21 18.98 8.33
N ALA A 11 1.46 19.33 8.63
CA ALA A 11 2.17 20.44 8.01
C ALA A 11 2.34 20.23 6.50
N VAL A 12 2.75 19.02 6.09
CA VAL A 12 2.91 18.68 4.65
C VAL A 12 1.61 18.89 3.86
N VAL A 13 0.48 18.51 4.45
CA VAL A 13 -0.85 18.62 3.81
C VAL A 13 -1.32 20.07 3.76
N GLU A 14 -1.03 20.87 4.79
CA GLU A 14 -1.30 22.30 4.81
C GLU A 14 -0.46 23.04 3.77
N ASP A 15 0.84 22.77 3.72
CA ASP A 15 1.78 23.40 2.77
C ASP A 15 1.45 23.05 1.31
N LEU A 16 1.06 21.80 1.02
CA LEU A 16 0.68 21.36 -0.32
C LEU A 16 -0.76 21.74 -0.71
N GLY A 17 -1.57 22.27 0.23
CA GLY A 17 -2.96 22.66 -0.03
C GLY A 17 -3.91 21.50 -0.42
N VAL A 18 -3.53 20.25 -0.13
CA VAL A 18 -4.34 19.07 -0.46
C VAL A 18 -4.95 18.45 0.78
N SER A 19 -5.88 17.50 0.63
CA SER A 19 -6.37 16.73 1.78
C SER A 19 -5.46 15.52 2.08
N ARG A 20 -5.39 15.10 3.35
CA ARG A 20 -4.67 13.88 3.80
C ARG A 20 -5.00 12.64 2.94
N TRP A 21 -6.27 12.51 2.53
CA TRP A 21 -6.72 11.41 1.70
C TRP A 21 -6.16 11.46 0.28
N THR A 22 -6.03 12.66 -0.28
CA THR A 22 -5.46 12.85 -1.63
C THR A 22 -3.98 12.47 -1.62
N LEU A 23 -3.23 12.94 -0.63
CA LEU A 23 -1.83 12.56 -0.45
C LEU A 23 -1.66 11.05 -0.27
N TRP A 24 -2.53 10.41 0.53
CA TRP A 24 -2.51 8.96 0.70
C TRP A 24 -2.80 8.21 -0.61
N ARG A 25 -3.75 8.67 -1.42
CA ARG A 25 -4.05 8.06 -2.72
C ARG A 25 -2.87 8.21 -3.69
N ALA A 26 -2.29 9.41 -3.78
CA ALA A 26 -1.13 9.69 -4.62
C ALA A 26 0.09 8.83 -4.22
N SER A 27 0.34 8.68 -2.92
CA SER A 27 1.37 7.77 -2.41
C SER A 27 1.12 6.30 -2.80
N ARG A 28 -0.13 5.91 -3.01
CA ARG A 28 -0.54 4.53 -3.36
C ARG A 28 -0.74 4.29 -4.86
N SER A 29 -0.74 5.33 -5.70
CA SER A 29 -0.89 5.18 -7.15
C SER A 29 0.40 4.79 -7.87
N GLY A 30 1.55 4.77 -7.17
CA GLY A 30 2.84 4.37 -7.74
C GLY A 30 3.41 5.39 -8.72
N ILE A 31 3.23 6.67 -8.42
CA ILE A 31 3.76 7.78 -9.25
C ILE A 31 5.29 7.77 -9.16
N VAL A 32 5.95 7.86 -10.31
CA VAL A 32 7.42 7.90 -10.39
C VAL A 32 7.93 9.16 -9.70
N GLY A 33 8.87 8.98 -8.77
CA GLY A 33 9.47 10.08 -8.00
C GLY A 33 8.69 10.49 -6.75
N PHE A 34 7.60 9.80 -6.39
CA PHE A 34 6.89 10.09 -5.14
C PHE A 34 7.74 9.67 -3.93
N PRO A 35 8.15 10.59 -3.04
CA PRO A 35 9.02 10.29 -1.91
C PRO A 35 8.35 9.35 -0.89
N ASN A 36 9.15 8.43 -0.34
CA ASN A 36 8.65 7.50 0.67
C ASN A 36 8.53 8.17 2.04
N PRO A 37 7.35 8.12 2.68
CA PRO A 37 7.19 8.66 4.02
C PRO A 37 8.05 7.92 5.04
N THR A 38 8.61 8.68 6.00
CA THR A 38 9.20 8.10 7.21
C THR A 38 8.15 7.95 8.29
N LYS A 39 8.02 6.75 8.86
CA LYS A 39 7.04 6.46 9.93
C LYS A 39 7.75 6.39 11.27
N VAL A 40 7.27 7.17 12.23
CA VAL A 40 7.74 7.13 13.62
C VAL A 40 6.52 6.87 14.51
N GLY A 41 6.43 5.65 15.02
CA GLY A 41 5.23 5.17 15.72
C GLY A 41 3.98 5.25 14.84
N ARG A 42 3.00 6.06 15.26
CA ARG A 42 1.74 6.28 14.53
C ARG A 42 1.77 7.48 13.58
N GLN A 43 2.83 8.28 13.62
CA GLN A 43 2.94 9.51 12.84
C GLN A 43 3.78 9.30 11.58
N ILE A 44 3.44 10.10 10.57
CA ILE A 44 4.07 10.05 9.26
C ILE A 44 4.76 11.39 9.03
N TYR A 45 6.00 11.32 8.55
CA TYR A 45 6.89 12.45 8.34
C TYR A 45 7.47 12.40 6.93
N TRP A 46 7.73 13.57 6.37
CA TRP A 46 8.50 13.75 5.13
C TRP A 46 9.65 14.70 5.37
N ARG A 47 10.71 14.60 4.57
CA ARG A 47 11.78 15.58 4.65
C ARG A 47 11.33 16.88 4.01
N LYS A 48 11.76 18.01 4.58
CA LYS A 48 11.48 19.33 4.00
C LYS A 48 12.05 19.46 2.57
N SER A 49 13.19 18.82 2.29
CA SER A 49 13.80 18.80 0.95
C SER A 49 13.01 17.99 -0.09
N GLU A 50 12.01 17.20 0.33
CA GLU A 50 11.20 16.36 -0.55
C GLU A 50 9.88 17.04 -0.95
N MET A 51 9.61 18.25 -0.48
CA MET A 51 8.34 18.96 -0.72
C MET A 51 8.12 19.25 -2.22
N ASP A 52 9.13 19.73 -2.93
CA ASP A 52 9.04 20.00 -4.37
C ASP A 52 8.75 18.72 -5.17
N ALA A 53 9.34 17.60 -4.75
CA ALA A 53 9.09 16.29 -5.37
C ALA A 53 7.67 15.78 -5.09
N LEU A 54 7.14 16.02 -3.88
CA LEU A 54 5.75 15.71 -3.55
C LEU A 54 4.78 16.54 -4.39
N GLU A 55 5.03 17.84 -4.53
CA GLU A 55 4.21 18.72 -5.35
C GLU A 55 4.21 18.28 -6.82
N ALA A 56 5.39 18.08 -7.40
CA ALA A 56 5.53 17.61 -8.77
C ALA A 56 4.84 16.25 -9.00
N ALA A 57 4.92 15.34 -8.03
CA ALA A 57 4.24 14.05 -8.10
C ALA A 57 2.71 14.20 -7.97
N LEU A 58 2.21 15.11 -7.14
CA LEU A 58 0.79 15.41 -7.02
C LEU A 58 0.21 16.01 -8.30
N MET A 59 0.97 16.83 -9.02
CA MET A 59 0.57 17.34 -10.34
C MET A 59 0.40 16.24 -11.39
N ARG A 60 1.08 15.09 -11.21
CA ARG A 60 0.94 13.89 -12.06
C ARG A 60 -0.14 12.92 -11.58
N PHE A 61 -0.84 13.24 -10.49
CA PHE A 61 -1.86 12.34 -9.95
C PHE A 61 -3.16 12.45 -10.76
N ASP A 62 -3.54 11.36 -11.45
CA ASP A 62 -4.76 11.25 -12.27
C ASP A 62 -6.10 11.42 -11.50
N GLY A 63 -6.02 11.67 -10.20
CA GLY A 63 -7.17 11.95 -9.36
C GLY A 63 -7.86 10.72 -8.77
N ARG A 64 -8.94 10.98 -8.02
CA ARG A 64 -9.65 9.97 -7.22
C ARG A 64 -10.30 8.89 -8.08
N CYS A 65 -10.95 9.26 -9.17
CA CYS A 65 -11.73 8.32 -9.98
C CYS A 65 -10.83 7.25 -10.63
N ALA A 66 -9.68 7.66 -11.18
CA ALA A 66 -8.69 6.74 -11.74
C ALA A 66 -8.14 5.79 -10.67
N PHE A 67 -7.78 6.34 -9.50
CA PHE A 67 -7.33 5.56 -8.35
C PHE A 67 -8.37 4.51 -7.90
N ASP A 68 -9.63 4.92 -7.72
CA ASP A 68 -10.70 4.04 -7.23
C ASP A 68 -11.01 2.94 -8.25
N ARG A 69 -11.00 3.24 -9.57
CA ARG A 69 -11.15 2.23 -10.64
C ARG A 69 -10.02 1.19 -10.59
N ARG A 70 -8.76 1.63 -10.51
CA ARG A 70 -7.60 0.73 -10.42
C ARG A 70 -7.69 -0.16 -9.18
N ARG A 71 -8.01 0.42 -8.02
CA ARG A 71 -8.14 -0.31 -6.77
C ARG A 71 -9.28 -1.33 -6.79
N GLN A 72 -10.41 -0.99 -7.40
CA GLN A 72 -11.52 -1.94 -7.59
C GLN A 72 -11.12 -3.10 -8.51
N HIS A 73 -10.41 -2.80 -9.60
CA HIS A 73 -9.90 -3.82 -10.52
C HIS A 73 -8.92 -4.78 -9.82
N GLU A 74 -7.96 -4.25 -9.06
CA GLU A 74 -7.01 -5.04 -8.26
C GLU A 74 -7.74 -5.93 -7.23
N ARG A 75 -8.79 -5.40 -6.58
CA ARG A 75 -9.64 -6.18 -5.66
C ARG A 75 -10.33 -7.34 -6.37
N LYS A 76 -10.90 -7.12 -7.56
CA LYS A 76 -11.55 -8.17 -8.37
C LYS A 76 -10.55 -9.24 -8.77
N ILE A 77 -9.37 -8.86 -9.26
CA ILE A 77 -8.29 -9.82 -9.59
C ILE A 77 -7.91 -10.64 -8.36
N LYS A 78 -7.71 -10.00 -7.21
CA LYS A 78 -7.36 -10.71 -5.97
C LYS A 78 -8.46 -11.69 -5.54
N ALA A 79 -9.73 -11.32 -5.68
CA ALA A 79 -10.86 -12.19 -5.38
C ALA A 79 -10.88 -13.42 -6.32
N LEU A 80 -10.68 -13.22 -7.63
CA LEU A 80 -10.58 -14.32 -8.60
C LEU A 80 -9.40 -15.25 -8.33
N LYS A 81 -8.23 -14.70 -7.96
CA LYS A 81 -7.08 -15.53 -7.55
C LYS A 81 -7.39 -16.33 -6.29
N LYS A 82 -8.09 -15.74 -5.32
CA LYS A 82 -8.48 -16.42 -4.07
C LYS A 82 -9.50 -17.54 -4.33
N SER A 83 -10.49 -17.33 -5.19
CA SER A 83 -11.47 -18.38 -5.54
C SER A 83 -10.76 -19.55 -6.23
N ARG A 84 -9.92 -19.26 -7.24
CA ARG A 84 -9.11 -20.30 -7.91
C ARG A 84 -8.23 -21.10 -6.95
N ALA A 85 -7.64 -20.45 -5.95
CA ALA A 85 -6.84 -21.13 -4.93
C ALA A 85 -7.69 -21.97 -3.96
N ALA A 86 -8.95 -21.58 -3.71
CA ALA A 86 -9.88 -22.36 -2.90
C ALA A 86 -10.42 -23.59 -3.63
N ASP A 87 -10.60 -23.48 -4.95
CA ASP A 87 -11.06 -24.57 -5.83
C ASP A 87 -9.92 -25.55 -6.17
N ALA A 88 -8.67 -25.24 -5.83
CA ALA A 88 -7.53 -26.11 -6.08
C ALA A 88 -7.63 -27.41 -5.26
N PRO A 89 -7.35 -28.59 -5.86
CA PRO A 89 -7.44 -29.87 -5.16
C PRO A 89 -6.49 -29.87 -3.95
N ARG A 90 -7.06 -30.04 -2.75
CA ARG A 90 -6.28 -30.15 -1.52
C ARG A 90 -5.42 -31.42 -1.60
N LYS A 91 -4.10 -31.27 -1.42
CA LYS A 91 -3.21 -32.42 -1.24
C LYS A 91 -3.69 -33.21 -0.02
N ARG A 92 -4.14 -34.45 -0.24
CA ARG A 92 -4.46 -35.36 0.87
C ARG A 92 -3.17 -35.62 1.64
N PRO A 93 -3.17 -35.52 2.99
CA PRO A 93 -2.01 -35.92 3.76
C PRO A 93 -1.69 -37.39 3.47
N PRO A 94 -0.40 -37.79 3.43
CA PRO A 94 -0.03 -39.18 3.23
C PRO A 94 -0.73 -40.02 4.29
N ARG A 95 -1.42 -41.07 3.84
CA ARG A 95 -2.14 -42.00 4.73
C ARG A 95 -1.09 -42.64 5.64
N ALA A 96 -1.20 -42.46 6.95
CA ALA A 96 -0.31 -43.11 7.89
C ALA A 96 -0.38 -44.63 7.64
N VAL A 97 0.78 -45.26 7.44
CA VAL A 97 0.87 -46.71 7.31
C VAL A 97 0.38 -47.30 8.63
N GLN A 98 -0.81 -47.94 8.59
CA GLN A 98 -1.36 -48.64 9.74
C GLN A 98 -0.40 -49.79 10.06
N ARG A 99 0.34 -49.67 11.16
CA ARG A 99 1.17 -50.78 11.66
C ARG A 99 0.22 -51.86 12.16
N ASP A 100 0.44 -53.08 11.68
CA ASP A 100 -0.34 -54.23 12.09
C ASP A 100 -0.10 -54.50 13.58
N LEU A 101 -1.18 -54.64 14.35
CA LEU A 101 -1.16 -54.77 15.81
C LEU A 101 -1.00 -56.23 16.29
N PHE A 102 -0.76 -57.15 15.37
CA PHE A 102 -0.73 -58.59 15.64
C PHE A 102 0.54 -59.27 15.10
N SER A 103 1.70 -58.64 15.30
CA SER A 103 3.01 -59.31 15.18
C SER A 103 3.48 -59.82 16.53
#